data_AF-A0A952NVL4-F1
#
_entry.id   AF-A0A952NVL4-F1
#
_cell.length_a   1.000
_cell.length_b   1.000
_cell.length_c   1.000
_cell.angle_alpha   90.00
_cell.angle_beta   90.00
_cell.angle_gamma   90.00
#
_symmetry.space_group_name_H-M   'P 1'
#
loop_
_entity.id
_entity.type
_entity.pdbx_description
1 polymer ?
#
loop_
_entity_poly.entity_id
_entity_poly.type
_entity_poly.pdbx_seq_one_letter_code
_entity_poly.pdbx_strand_id
1 'polypeptide(L)'
;MTNDQIYRDHLRRVSSALQKIHRLIMENEIEELERREGVTIAAAGRLQLLLTAPELSWLRALSQEMAAVDEVYFQKEPITEAQARKVHADVDRLMVQAEETEFAQKYRDRLIGIPDLMLDHGHLRLALRKFNEALTGN
;
A
#
# COMPACT_ATOMS: atom_id res chain seq x y z
N MET A 1 -11.77 22.28 10.33
CA MET A 1 -10.47 21.69 9.93
C MET A 1 -9.93 22.52 8.79
N THR A 2 -8.63 22.80 8.77
CA THR A 2 -7.98 23.40 7.60
C THR A 2 -7.88 22.36 6.47
N ASN A 3 -7.76 22.79 5.21
CA ASN A 3 -7.58 21.85 4.09
C ASN A 3 -6.33 20.96 4.28
N ASP A 4 -5.24 21.53 4.82
CA ASP A 4 -4.04 20.77 5.19
C ASP A 4 -4.33 19.62 6.17
N GLN A 5 -5.14 19.85 7.22
CA GLN A 5 -5.52 18.82 8.18
C GLN A 5 -6.33 17.70 7.52
N ILE A 6 -7.25 18.05 6.61
CA ILE A 6 -8.06 17.07 5.85
C ILE A 6 -7.13 16.20 5.00
N TYR A 7 -6.17 16.82 4.30
CA TYR A 7 -5.23 16.10 3.43
C TYR A 7 -4.28 15.22 4.23
N ARG A 8 -3.72 15.70 5.34
CA ARG A 8 -2.89 14.89 6.25
C ARG A 8 -3.66 13.70 6.81
N ASP A 9 -4.91 13.89 7.22
CA ASP A 9 -5.74 12.79 7.71
C ASP A 9 -6.05 11.76 6.62
N HIS A 10 -6.26 12.20 5.37
CA HIS A 10 -6.40 11.30 4.24
C HIS A 10 -5.13 10.47 4.01
N LEU A 11 -3.98 11.14 3.85
CA LEU A 11 -2.71 10.46 3.58
C LEU A 11 -2.32 9.52 4.73
N ARG A 12 -2.58 9.88 5.99
CA ARG A 12 -2.37 9.00 7.15
C ARG A 12 -3.20 7.72 7.06
N ARG A 13 -4.47 7.81 6.65
CA ARG A 13 -5.35 6.65 6.48
C ARG A 13 -4.86 5.76 5.33
N VAL A 14 -4.44 6.35 4.23
CA VAL A 14 -3.88 5.64 3.08
C VAL A 14 -2.57 4.95 3.44
N SER A 15 -1.59 5.67 3.98
CA SER A 15 -0.29 5.11 4.41
C SER A 15 -0.49 3.96 5.41
N SER A 16 -1.35 4.13 6.42
CA SER A 16 -1.66 3.05 7.38
C SER A 16 -2.29 1.82 6.72
N ALA A 17 -3.18 1.98 5.74
CA ALA A 17 -3.76 0.86 5.03
C ALA A 17 -2.73 0.14 4.15
N LEU A 18 -1.89 0.89 3.41
CA LEU A 18 -0.82 0.32 2.60
C LEU A 18 0.20 -0.45 3.44
N GLN A 19 0.58 0.07 4.61
CA GLN A 19 1.50 -0.60 5.53
C GLN A 19 0.96 -1.96 6.00
N LYS A 20 -0.35 -2.03 6.33
CA LYS A 20 -0.98 -3.30 6.72
C LYS A 20 -1.02 -4.30 5.57
N ILE A 21 -1.45 -3.84 4.40
CA ILE A 21 -1.50 -4.66 3.17
C ILE A 21 -0.10 -5.21 2.84
N HIS A 22 0.91 -4.34 2.79
CA HIS A 22 2.29 -4.73 2.52
C HIS A 22 2.80 -5.78 3.51
N ARG A 23 2.56 -5.54 4.81
CA ARG A 23 2.98 -6.46 5.86
C ARG A 23 2.32 -7.83 5.73
N LEU A 24 0.99 -7.89 5.53
CA LEU A 24 0.26 -9.14 5.39
C LEU A 24 0.76 -9.97 4.21
N ILE A 25 0.97 -9.33 3.05
CA ILE A 25 1.50 -10.02 1.88
C ILE A 25 2.92 -10.51 2.14
N MET A 26 3.79 -9.65 2.67
CA MET A 26 5.18 -10.01 2.96
C MET A 26 5.26 -11.19 3.95
N GLU A 27 4.47 -11.17 5.02
CA GLU A 27 4.42 -12.26 6.00
C GLU A 27 3.98 -13.56 5.33
N ASN A 28 2.92 -13.53 4.51
CA ASN A 28 2.42 -14.72 3.81
C ASN A 28 3.42 -15.28 2.79
N GLU A 29 4.08 -14.43 1.99
CA GLU A 29 5.07 -14.86 1.01
C GLU A 29 6.32 -15.47 1.68
N ILE A 30 6.72 -14.91 2.84
CA ILE A 30 7.84 -15.45 3.61
C ILE A 30 7.45 -16.80 4.23
N GLU A 31 6.26 -16.93 4.80
CA GLU A 31 5.77 -18.21 5.34
C GLU A 31 5.70 -19.30 4.25
N GLU A 32 5.29 -18.94 3.03
CA GLU A 32 5.28 -19.85 1.89
C GLU A 32 6.70 -20.29 1.50
N LEU A 33 7.64 -19.34 1.45
CA LEU A 33 9.04 -19.61 1.15
C LEU A 33 9.67 -20.50 2.22
N GLU A 34 9.48 -20.19 3.50
CA GLU A 34 9.94 -20.99 4.63
C GLU A 34 9.42 -22.42 4.57
N ARG A 35 8.13 -22.59 4.27
CA ARG A 35 7.50 -23.90 4.12
C ARG A 35 8.07 -24.70 2.94
N ARG A 36 8.32 -24.03 1.80
CA ARG A 36 8.85 -24.68 0.60
C ARG A 36 10.30 -25.12 0.77
N GLU A 37 11.14 -24.28 1.36
CA GLU A 37 12.58 -24.50 1.49
C GLU A 37 12.96 -25.23 2.80
N GLY A 38 12.02 -25.35 3.74
CA GLY A 38 12.26 -26.00 5.04
C GLY A 38 13.19 -25.20 5.96
N VAL A 39 13.17 -23.86 5.83
CA VAL A 39 14.03 -22.95 6.60
C VAL A 39 13.19 -21.95 7.40
N THR A 40 13.79 -21.32 8.40
CA THR A 40 13.18 -20.19 9.11
C THR A 40 14.03 -18.94 8.90
N ILE A 41 13.40 -17.88 8.42
CA ILE A 41 14.02 -16.60 8.09
C ILE A 41 13.84 -15.66 9.28
N ALA A 42 14.98 -15.25 9.87
CA ALA A 42 14.96 -14.25 10.94
C ALA A 42 14.40 -12.91 10.47
N ALA A 43 13.74 -12.17 11.38
CA ALA A 43 13.14 -10.87 11.08
C ALA A 43 14.10 -9.88 10.39
N ALA A 44 15.38 -9.87 10.81
CA ALA A 44 16.42 -9.02 10.22
C ALA A 44 16.75 -9.37 8.76
N GLY A 45 16.54 -10.63 8.35
CA GLY A 45 16.77 -11.10 6.97
C GLY A 45 15.61 -10.82 6.02
N ARG A 46 14.42 -10.47 6.54
CA ARG A 46 13.23 -10.22 5.70
C ARG A 46 13.39 -9.03 4.77
N LEU A 47 14.02 -7.95 5.25
CA LEU A 47 14.35 -6.80 4.41
C LEU A 47 15.31 -7.20 3.28
N GLN A 48 16.32 -8.02 3.58
CA GLN A 48 17.25 -8.50 2.56
C GLN A 48 16.51 -9.30 1.48
N LEU A 49 15.55 -10.14 1.85
CA LEU A 49 14.72 -10.88 0.89
C LEU A 49 13.91 -9.96 -0.02
N LEU A 50 13.25 -8.92 0.51
CA LEU A 50 12.55 -7.94 -0.33
C LEU A 50 13.49 -7.25 -1.34
N LEU A 51 14.75 -7.07 -0.96
CA LEU A 51 15.76 -6.44 -1.81
C LEU A 51 16.31 -7.39 -2.86
N THR A 52 16.53 -8.67 -2.54
CA THR A 52 17.28 -9.59 -3.42
C THR A 52 16.48 -10.72 -4.02
N ALA A 53 15.37 -11.14 -3.42
CA ALA A 53 14.60 -12.29 -3.87
C ALA A 53 13.76 -11.94 -5.11
N PRO A 54 13.99 -12.58 -6.28
CA PRO A 54 13.21 -12.33 -7.48
C PRO A 54 11.71 -12.58 -7.27
N GLU A 55 11.35 -13.59 -6.49
CA GLU A 55 9.95 -13.94 -6.19
C GLU A 55 9.20 -12.87 -5.39
N LEU A 56 9.91 -12.00 -4.66
CA LEU A 56 9.34 -10.87 -3.90
C LEU A 56 9.50 -9.53 -4.62
N SER A 57 10.17 -9.50 -5.77
CA SER A 57 10.50 -8.26 -6.48
C SER A 57 9.28 -7.45 -6.90
N TRP A 58 8.14 -8.12 -7.13
CA TRP A 58 6.87 -7.47 -7.45
C TRP A 58 6.34 -6.57 -6.31
N LEU A 59 6.72 -6.82 -5.05
CA LEU A 59 6.33 -5.99 -3.90
C LEU A 59 6.99 -4.61 -3.91
N ARG A 60 8.06 -4.43 -4.69
CA ARG A 60 8.76 -3.13 -4.79
C ARG A 60 7.85 -2.03 -5.31
N ALA A 61 6.89 -2.34 -6.18
CA ALA A 61 5.91 -1.36 -6.66
C ALA A 61 5.09 -0.77 -5.49
N LEU A 62 4.64 -1.62 -4.56
CA LEU A 62 3.94 -1.19 -3.35
C LEU A 62 4.85 -0.43 -2.40
N SER A 63 6.10 -0.88 -2.19
CA SER A 63 7.06 -0.17 -1.33
C SER A 63 7.39 1.23 -1.88
N GLN A 64 7.51 1.38 -3.20
CA GLN A 64 7.74 2.66 -3.86
C GLN A 64 6.55 3.60 -3.69
N GLU A 65 5.33 3.09 -3.89
CA GLU A 65 4.11 3.87 -3.68
C GLU A 65 4.01 4.33 -2.21
N MET A 66 4.24 3.44 -1.25
CA MET A 66 4.28 3.79 0.18
C MET A 66 5.28 4.91 0.48
N ALA A 67 6.49 4.84 -0.08
CA ALA A 67 7.50 5.88 0.08
C ALA A 67 7.04 7.23 -0.49
N ALA A 68 6.36 7.24 -1.65
CA ALA A 68 5.80 8.44 -2.25
C ALA A 68 4.68 9.05 -1.38
N VAL A 69 3.82 8.22 -0.77
CA VAL A 69 2.82 8.69 0.21
C VAL A 69 3.50 9.32 1.42
N ASP A 70 4.47 8.62 1.99
CA ASP A 70 5.17 9.05 3.20
C ASP A 70 5.97 10.34 2.96
N GLU A 71 6.58 10.52 1.79
CA GLU A 71 7.29 11.75 1.41
C GLU A 71 6.37 12.99 1.53
N VAL A 72 5.17 12.91 0.94
CA VAL A 72 4.19 14.00 1.01
C VAL A 72 3.61 14.15 2.42
N TYR A 73 3.37 13.04 3.12
CA TYR A 73 2.80 13.08 4.46
C TYR A 73 3.75 13.69 5.49
N PHE A 74 5.05 13.39 5.42
CA PHE A 74 6.05 13.88 6.37
C PHE A 74 6.69 15.22 5.99
N GLN A 75 6.31 15.81 4.85
CA GLN A 75 6.78 17.15 4.48
C GLN A 75 6.41 18.19 5.57
N LYS A 76 7.20 19.26 5.68
CA LYS A 76 6.99 20.30 6.71
C LYS A 76 5.97 21.34 6.28
N GLU A 77 5.88 21.56 4.98
CA GLU A 77 4.98 22.52 4.35
C GLU A 77 3.54 22.02 4.38
N PRO A 78 2.54 22.94 4.37
CA PRO A 78 1.15 22.55 4.20
C PRO A 78 0.96 21.73 2.93
N ILE A 79 0.22 20.62 3.04
CA ILE A 79 -0.08 19.76 1.89
C ILE A 79 -1.02 20.53 0.95
N THR A 80 -0.65 20.59 -0.32
CA THR A 80 -1.49 21.20 -1.34
C THR A 80 -2.54 20.20 -1.84
N GLU A 81 -3.66 20.72 -2.34
CA GLU A 81 -4.68 19.86 -2.96
C GLU A 81 -4.12 19.05 -4.13
N ALA A 82 -3.23 19.66 -4.93
CA ALA A 82 -2.58 18.98 -6.05
C ALA A 82 -1.74 17.78 -5.60
N GLN A 83 -0.96 17.93 -4.52
CA GLN A 83 -0.19 16.81 -3.94
C GLN A 83 -1.13 15.72 -3.42
N ALA A 84 -2.16 16.08 -2.67
CA ALA A 84 -3.11 15.12 -2.11
C ALA A 84 -3.86 14.34 -3.21
N ARG A 85 -4.31 15.04 -4.26
CA ARG A 85 -4.97 14.41 -5.43
C ARG A 85 -4.01 13.51 -6.22
N LYS A 86 -2.76 13.91 -6.38
CA LYS A 86 -1.74 13.09 -7.06
C LYS A 86 -1.52 11.78 -6.32
N VAL A 87 -1.23 11.85 -5.02
CA VAL A 87 -1.03 10.65 -4.18
C VAL A 87 -2.27 9.76 -4.22
N HIS A 88 -3.46 10.33 -4.07
CA HIS A 88 -4.69 9.57 -4.19
C HIS A 88 -4.79 8.81 -5.52
N ALA A 89 -4.57 9.50 -6.64
CA ALA A 89 -4.72 8.93 -7.97
C ALA A 89 -3.67 7.84 -8.25
N ASP A 90 -2.44 8.01 -7.77
CA ASP A 90 -1.38 7.01 -7.95
C ASP A 90 -1.66 5.74 -7.12
N VAL A 91 -2.12 5.89 -5.87
CA VAL A 91 -2.57 4.76 -5.04
C VAL A 91 -3.78 4.04 -5.63
N ASP A 92 -4.81 4.79 -6.08
CA ASP A 92 -5.99 4.20 -6.72
C ASP A 92 -5.60 3.44 -8.00
N ARG A 93 -4.69 4.01 -8.80
CA ARG A 93 -4.16 3.36 -10.00
C ARG A 93 -3.48 2.04 -9.65
N LEU A 94 -2.55 2.02 -8.69
CA LEU A 94 -1.79 0.82 -8.35
C LEU A 94 -2.67 -0.26 -7.70
N MET A 95 -3.53 0.14 -6.76
CA MET A 95 -4.21 -0.80 -5.87
C MET A 95 -5.61 -1.20 -6.34
N VAL A 96 -6.26 -0.40 -7.18
CA VAL A 96 -7.66 -0.59 -7.56
C VAL A 96 -7.82 -0.77 -9.06
N GLN A 97 -7.19 0.09 -9.87
CA GLN A 97 -7.42 0.12 -11.33
C GLN A 97 -6.40 -0.69 -12.15
N ALA A 98 -5.24 -1.05 -11.59
CA ALA A 98 -4.25 -1.81 -12.32
C ALA A 98 -4.76 -3.22 -12.62
N GLU A 99 -4.87 -3.57 -13.90
CA GLU A 99 -5.31 -4.90 -14.32
C GLU A 99 -4.17 -5.73 -14.94
N GLU A 100 -3.30 -5.11 -15.73
CA GLU A 100 -2.35 -5.82 -16.61
C GLU A 100 -0.90 -5.89 -16.08
N THR A 101 -0.61 -5.32 -14.90
CA THR A 101 0.75 -5.34 -14.34
C THR A 101 1.02 -6.65 -13.58
N GLU A 102 2.29 -7.05 -13.48
CA GLU A 102 2.71 -8.18 -12.64
C GLU A 102 2.23 -8.01 -11.20
N PHE A 103 2.37 -6.79 -10.66
CA PHE A 103 1.88 -6.45 -9.34
C PHE A 103 0.38 -6.73 -9.20
N ALA A 104 -0.43 -6.25 -10.14
CA ALA A 104 -1.87 -6.38 -10.08
C ALA A 104 -2.34 -7.85 -10.13
N GLN A 105 -1.71 -8.65 -10.99
CA GLN A 105 -2.02 -10.08 -11.11
C GLN A 105 -1.72 -10.80 -9.80
N LYS A 106 -0.49 -10.67 -9.29
CA LYS A 106 -0.08 -11.30 -8.03
C LYS A 106 -0.93 -10.78 -6.86
N TYR A 107 -1.17 -9.47 -6.78
CA TYR A 107 -1.98 -8.88 -5.73
C TYR A 107 -3.39 -9.48 -5.68
N ARG A 108 -4.07 -9.62 -6.82
CA ARG A 108 -5.40 -10.23 -6.89
C ARG A 108 -5.42 -11.69 -6.43
N ASP A 109 -4.41 -12.48 -6.80
CA ASP A 109 -4.31 -13.87 -6.36
C ASP A 109 -4.25 -13.96 -4.83
N ARG A 110 -3.48 -13.06 -4.19
CA ARG A 110 -3.34 -13.02 -2.72
C ARG A 110 -4.58 -12.45 -2.05
N LEU A 111 -5.21 -11.47 -2.68
CA LEU A 111 -6.44 -10.86 -2.17
C LEU A 111 -7.56 -11.89 -1.97
N ILE A 112 -7.66 -12.87 -2.87
CA ILE A 112 -8.64 -13.96 -2.78
C ILE A 112 -8.22 -15.00 -1.72
N GLY A 113 -6.92 -15.25 -1.57
CA GLY A 113 -6.37 -16.29 -0.68
C GLY A 113 -6.16 -15.88 0.78
N ILE A 114 -6.07 -14.58 1.09
CA ILE A 114 -5.73 -14.06 2.42
C ILE A 114 -6.91 -13.25 2.97
N PRO A 115 -7.73 -13.78 3.90
CA PRO A 115 -8.93 -13.11 4.40
C PRO A 115 -8.69 -11.70 4.97
N ASP A 116 -7.64 -11.55 5.78
CA ASP A 116 -7.28 -10.26 6.39
C ASP A 116 -6.86 -9.22 5.35
N LEU A 117 -6.22 -9.66 4.26
CA LEU A 117 -5.84 -8.79 3.15
C LEU A 117 -7.06 -8.24 2.43
N MET A 118 -8.10 -9.05 2.25
CA MET A 118 -9.37 -8.60 1.65
C MET A 118 -10.06 -7.54 2.50
N LEU A 119 -10.03 -7.71 3.83
CA LEU A 119 -10.57 -6.71 4.77
C LEU A 119 -9.79 -5.39 4.67
N ASP A 120 -8.46 -5.42 4.71
CA ASP A 120 -7.64 -4.22 4.65
C ASP A 120 -7.67 -3.53 3.27
N HIS A 121 -7.82 -4.29 2.18
CA HIS A 121 -8.14 -3.73 0.87
C HIS A 121 -9.48 -2.98 0.88
N GLY A 122 -10.50 -3.51 1.55
CA GLY A 122 -11.78 -2.82 1.76
C GLY A 122 -11.62 -1.49 2.50
N HIS A 123 -10.80 -1.47 3.57
CA HIS A 123 -10.48 -0.24 4.30
C HIS A 123 -9.77 0.79 3.42
N LEU A 124 -8.82 0.37 2.59
CA LEU A 124 -8.14 1.24 1.63
C LEU A 124 -9.14 1.87 0.65
N ARG A 125 -10.00 1.05 0.02
CA ARG A 125 -11.02 1.53 -0.92
C ARG A 125 -11.98 2.53 -0.27
N LEU A 126 -12.37 2.29 0.98
CA LEU A 126 -13.20 3.23 1.73
C LEU A 126 -12.47 4.56 2.00
N ALA A 127 -11.19 4.51 2.35
CA ALA A 127 -10.38 5.71 2.59
C ALA A 127 -10.20 6.56 1.32
N LEU A 128 -10.00 5.91 0.17
CA LEU A 128 -9.98 6.58 -1.13
C LEU A 128 -11.34 7.22 -1.42
N ARG A 129 -12.44 6.47 -1.39
CA ARG A 129 -13.77 7.02 -1.70
C ARG A 129 -14.14 8.26 -0.86
N LYS A 130 -13.91 8.21 0.46
CA LYS A 130 -14.20 9.32 1.38
C LYS A 130 -13.44 10.61 1.05
N PHE A 131 -12.25 10.51 0.48
CA PHE A 131 -11.48 11.68 0.07
C PHE A 131 -12.08 12.36 -1.16
N ASN A 132 -12.52 11.57 -2.15
CA ASN A 132 -13.21 12.11 -3.31
C ASN A 132 -14.50 12.82 -2.89
N GLU A 133 -15.29 12.22 -2.00
CA GLU A 133 -16.50 12.83 -1.43
C GLU A 133 -16.18 14.18 -0.75
N ALA A 134 -15.11 14.25 0.05
CA ALA A 134 -14.68 15.47 0.75
C ALA A 134 -14.21 16.58 -0.20
N LEU A 135 -13.67 16.24 -1.38
CA LEU A 135 -13.22 17.19 -2.39
C LEU A 135 -14.33 17.68 -3.32
N THR A 136 -15.40 16.89 -3.50
CA THR A 136 -16.56 17.27 -4.34
C THR A 136 -17.66 18.01 -3.57
N GLY A 137 -17.64 17.92 -2.24
CA GLY A 137 -18.66 18.49 -1.35
C GLY A 137 -18.36 19.89 -0.84
N ASN A 138 -17.42 20.62 -1.45
CA ASN A 138 -16.98 21.96 -1.04
C ASN A 138 -17.14 22.95 -2.19
#